data_AF-A0A2W4MVV4-F1
#
_entry.id   AF-A0A2W4MVV4-F1
#
_cell.length_a   1.000
_cell.length_b   1.000
_cell.length_c   1.000
_cell.angle_alpha   90.00
_cell.angle_beta   90.00
_cell.angle_gamma   90.00
#
_symmetry.space_group_name_H-M   'P 1'
#
loop_
_entity.id
_entity.type
_entity.pdbx_description
1 polymer ?
#
loop_
_entity_poly.entity_id
_entity_poly.type
_entity_poly.pdbx_seq_one_letter_code
_entity_poly.pdbx_strand_id
1 'polypeptide(L)'
;MAAALPLVLAHQGSGSMWAVVQEEHQGMQYLDLGDYEALAVFASAEQGFAFRDFRHPPDRSERGRGMLIRAGEREFYACGAGFRLGIRRKQAPRDIIASPQLSEQFLAPRLANYVLVEEGCFDGDRWVGGRRRNGDESDHGVWVAPDIGLVRVIVGE
;
A
#
# COMPACT_ATOMS: atom_id res chain seq x y z
N MET A 1 -1.11 14.51 -2.86
CA MET A 1 -0.02 14.91 -1.93
C MET A 1 -0.48 15.89 -0.85
N ALA A 2 -1.35 16.88 -1.12
CA ALA A 2 -1.82 17.81 -0.08
C ALA A 2 -2.42 17.10 1.16
N ALA A 3 -3.19 16.02 0.97
CA ALA A 3 -3.77 15.24 2.06
C ALA A 3 -2.73 14.60 3.01
N ALA A 4 -1.50 14.39 2.56
CA ALA A 4 -0.43 13.77 3.35
C ALA A 4 0.40 14.81 4.14
N LEU A 5 0.14 16.11 4.00
CA LEU A 5 0.97 17.17 4.57
C LEU A 5 1.19 17.01 6.09
N PRO A 6 0.18 16.70 6.93
CA PRO A 6 0.41 16.52 8.36
C PRO A 6 1.38 15.38 8.68
N LEU A 7 1.27 14.25 7.94
CA LEU A 7 2.18 13.12 8.09
C LEU A 7 3.59 13.47 7.61
N VAL A 8 3.73 14.19 6.50
CA VAL A 8 5.05 14.63 6.01
C VAL A 8 5.73 15.51 7.05
N LEU A 9 5.02 16.48 7.63
CA LEU A 9 5.59 17.37 8.64
C LEU A 9 6.03 16.61 9.89
N ALA A 10 5.25 15.61 10.32
CA ALA A 10 5.54 14.79 11.50
C ALA A 10 6.68 13.77 11.28
N HIS A 11 6.85 13.25 10.06
CA HIS A 11 7.75 12.12 9.78
C HIS A 11 8.93 12.46 8.84
N GLN A 12 9.02 13.66 8.29
CA GLN A 12 10.17 14.03 7.46
C GLN A 12 11.47 13.93 8.26
N GLY A 13 12.49 13.32 7.66
CA GLY A 13 13.80 13.11 8.30
C GLY A 13 13.86 11.99 9.34
N SER A 14 12.76 11.28 9.64
CA SER A 14 12.75 10.16 10.59
C SER A 14 13.24 8.83 9.98
N GLY A 15 13.27 8.73 8.65
CA GLY A 15 13.47 7.47 7.94
C GLY A 15 12.21 6.59 7.83
N SER A 16 11.03 7.08 8.21
CA SER A 16 9.76 6.35 8.13
C SER A 16 8.90 6.70 6.91
N MET A 17 9.53 7.20 5.84
CA MET A 17 8.87 7.63 4.60
C MET A 17 9.59 7.05 3.38
N TRP A 18 8.81 6.55 2.42
CA TRP A 18 9.34 5.95 1.20
C TRP A 18 8.61 6.51 -0.01
N ALA A 19 9.38 6.92 -1.03
CA ALA A 19 8.83 7.31 -2.31
C ALA A 19 8.49 6.08 -3.14
N VAL A 20 7.32 6.12 -3.78
CA VAL A 20 6.92 5.16 -4.80
C VAL A 20 7.04 5.87 -6.14
N VAL A 21 7.96 5.41 -6.99
CA VAL A 21 8.22 6.00 -8.30
C VAL A 21 8.39 4.86 -9.29
N GLN A 22 7.49 4.79 -10.26
CA GLN A 22 7.64 3.88 -11.38
C GLN A 22 8.70 4.43 -12.33
N GLU A 23 9.76 3.70 -12.63
CA GLU A 23 10.69 4.01 -13.72
C GLU A 23 10.20 3.46 -15.07
N GLU A 24 10.89 3.82 -16.16
CA GLU A 24 10.55 3.30 -17.50
C GLU A 24 10.56 1.76 -17.50
N HIS A 25 9.46 1.17 -17.97
CA HIS A 25 9.20 -0.29 -17.98
C HIS A 25 9.25 -1.00 -16.61
N GLN A 26 9.34 -0.26 -15.50
CA GLN A 26 9.31 -0.86 -14.18
C GLN A 26 7.91 -1.38 -13.85
N GLY A 27 7.80 -2.68 -13.55
CA GLY A 27 6.53 -3.30 -13.16
C GLY A 27 6.28 -3.30 -11.66
N MET A 28 7.35 -3.24 -10.86
CA MET A 28 7.26 -3.29 -9.40
C MET A 28 8.42 -2.57 -8.72
N GLN A 29 8.20 -2.10 -7.50
CA GLN A 29 9.21 -1.51 -6.62
C GLN A 29 9.13 -2.18 -5.25
N TYR A 30 10.27 -2.70 -4.78
CA TYR A 30 10.39 -3.24 -3.42
C TYR A 30 10.80 -2.13 -2.45
N LEU A 31 10.19 -2.12 -1.27
CA LEU A 31 10.45 -1.17 -0.19
C LEU A 31 10.77 -1.94 1.10
N ASP A 32 11.95 -1.66 1.66
CA ASP A 32 12.34 -2.14 2.98
C ASP A 32 11.83 -1.17 4.05
N LEU A 33 10.92 -1.65 4.92
CA LEU A 33 10.26 -0.86 5.97
C LEU A 33 10.75 -1.25 7.38
N GLY A 34 11.94 -1.87 7.49
CA GLY A 34 12.47 -2.45 8.72
C GLY A 34 11.94 -3.87 8.93
N ASP A 35 11.11 -4.07 9.94
CA ASP A 35 10.47 -5.37 10.24
C ASP A 35 9.36 -5.74 9.24
N TYR A 36 8.97 -4.79 8.40
CA TYR A 36 8.00 -4.97 7.33
C TYR A 36 8.69 -4.80 5.98
N GLU A 37 8.06 -5.33 4.95
CA GLU A 37 8.40 -5.05 3.57
C GLU A 37 7.13 -4.70 2.82
N ALA A 38 7.27 -3.85 1.81
CA ALA A 38 6.21 -3.56 0.87
C ALA A 38 6.65 -3.79 -0.57
N LEU A 39 5.73 -4.33 -1.36
CA LEU A 39 5.85 -4.44 -2.80
C LEU A 39 4.82 -3.52 -3.45
N ALA A 40 5.28 -2.46 -4.10
CA ALA A 40 4.46 -1.66 -4.97
C ALA A 40 4.40 -2.33 -6.34
N VAL A 41 3.21 -2.72 -6.79
CA VAL A 41 2.97 -3.24 -8.14
C VAL A 41 2.28 -2.17 -8.94
N PHE A 42 2.85 -1.81 -10.09
CA PHE A 42 2.35 -0.72 -10.92
C PHE A 42 1.24 -1.21 -11.86
N ALA A 43 0.27 -0.33 -12.14
CA ALA A 43 -0.92 -0.66 -12.94
C ALA A 43 -0.57 -1.24 -14.34
N SER A 44 0.53 -0.78 -14.94
CA SER A 44 1.01 -1.32 -16.22
C SER A 44 1.39 -2.81 -16.16
N ALA A 45 1.83 -3.30 -14.99
CA ALA A 45 2.25 -4.69 -14.78
C ALA A 45 1.13 -5.61 -14.28
N GLU A 46 -0.04 -5.07 -13.94
CA GLU A 46 -1.18 -5.89 -13.51
C GLU A 46 -1.73 -6.73 -14.67
N GLN A 47 -1.87 -8.04 -14.47
CA GLN A 47 -2.41 -8.96 -15.47
C GLN A 47 -3.85 -9.36 -15.10
N GLY A 48 -4.79 -9.16 -16.04
CA GLY A 48 -6.14 -9.74 -15.97
C GLY A 48 -7.15 -8.94 -15.16
N PHE A 49 -7.05 -8.96 -13.83
CA PHE A 49 -8.10 -8.47 -12.94
C PHE A 49 -7.74 -7.17 -12.25
N ALA A 50 -8.64 -6.19 -12.33
CA ALA A 50 -8.57 -4.98 -11.52
C ALA A 50 -9.20 -5.28 -10.16
N PHE A 51 -8.39 -5.45 -9.13
CA PHE A 51 -8.87 -5.64 -7.75
C PHE A 51 -9.17 -4.28 -7.11
N ARG A 52 -10.02 -3.52 -7.81
CA ARG A 52 -10.50 -2.20 -7.42
C ARG A 52 -12.03 -2.24 -7.44
N ASP A 53 -12.61 -1.48 -6.53
CA ASP A 53 -13.44 -0.34 -6.90
C ASP A 53 -14.18 -0.28 -8.25
N PHE A 54 -15.52 -0.39 -8.31
CA PHE A 54 -16.28 -0.09 -9.55
C PHE A 54 -16.16 1.37 -10.03
N ARG A 55 -15.81 2.32 -9.15
CA ARG A 55 -15.59 3.73 -9.47
C ARG A 55 -14.18 3.99 -10.00
N HIS A 56 -13.26 3.07 -9.80
CA HIS A 56 -11.85 3.20 -10.18
C HIS A 56 -11.48 2.12 -11.20
N PRO A 57 -12.00 2.22 -12.44
CA PRO A 57 -11.64 1.27 -13.49
C PRO A 57 -10.12 1.24 -13.69
N PRO A 58 -9.55 0.09 -14.09
CA PRO A 58 -8.12 -0.04 -14.28
C PRO A 58 -7.64 0.89 -15.42
N ASP A 59 -6.80 1.86 -15.08
CA ASP A 59 -6.02 2.61 -16.05
C ASP A 59 -4.56 2.13 -16.00
N ARG A 60 -4.17 1.37 -17.03
CA ARG A 60 -2.80 0.84 -17.16
C ARG A 60 -1.82 1.84 -17.75
N SER A 61 -2.32 2.98 -18.24
CA SER A 61 -1.49 4.10 -18.71
C SER A 61 -1.08 5.03 -17.57
N GLU A 62 -1.77 4.97 -16.42
CA GLU A 62 -1.44 5.79 -15.27
C GLU A 62 -0.09 5.37 -14.67
N ARG A 63 0.90 6.27 -14.77
CA ARG A 63 2.23 6.05 -14.22
C ARG A 63 2.20 6.09 -12.69
N GLY A 64 2.74 5.02 -12.12
CA GLY A 64 2.91 4.82 -10.69
C GLY A 64 3.73 5.93 -10.03
N ARG A 65 3.12 6.63 -9.09
CA ARG A 65 3.80 7.67 -8.30
C ARG A 65 3.09 7.85 -6.96
N GLY A 66 3.84 8.02 -5.89
CA GLY A 66 3.25 8.23 -4.58
C GLY A 66 4.25 8.13 -3.45
N MET A 67 3.70 7.86 -2.27
CA MET A 67 4.47 7.80 -1.05
C MET A 67 3.80 6.86 -0.06
N LEU A 68 4.62 6.16 0.70
CA LEU A 68 4.26 5.34 1.85
C LEU A 68 4.89 5.94 3.10
N ILE A 69 4.14 6.04 4.19
CA ILE A 69 4.60 6.57 5.47
C ILE A 69 4.22 5.57 6.56
N ARG A 70 5.17 5.23 7.43
CA ARG A 70 4.93 4.45 8.65
C ARG A 70 4.79 5.41 9.81
N ALA A 71 3.60 5.46 10.40
CA ALA A 71 3.25 6.38 11.49
C ALA A 71 3.25 5.70 12.88
N GLY A 72 3.19 4.37 12.90
CA GLY A 72 3.26 3.57 14.11
C GLY A 72 3.88 2.20 13.82
N GLU A 73 3.92 1.32 14.82
CA GLU A 73 4.54 0.01 14.66
C GLU A 73 3.91 -0.81 13.52
N ARG A 74 2.58 -0.76 13.41
CA ARG A 74 1.80 -1.54 12.43
C ARG A 74 0.93 -0.67 11.53
N GLU A 75 1.14 0.64 11.58
CA GLU A 75 0.27 1.65 10.98
C GLU A 75 0.98 2.35 9.82
N PHE A 76 0.36 2.27 8.65
CA PHE A 76 0.90 2.77 7.39
C PHE A 76 -0.11 3.66 6.69
N TYR A 77 0.39 4.67 5.99
CA TYR A 77 -0.40 5.58 5.17
C TYR A 77 0.19 5.65 3.78
N ALA A 78 -0.64 5.53 2.76
CA ALA A 78 -0.23 5.62 1.37
C ALA A 78 -1.07 6.66 0.61
N CYS A 79 -0.42 7.41 -0.26
CA CYS A 79 -1.10 8.25 -1.25
C CYS A 79 -0.37 8.20 -2.58
N GLY A 80 -1.08 8.48 -3.67
CA GLY A 80 -0.49 8.43 -5.00
C GLY A 80 -1.48 7.95 -6.04
N ALA A 81 -0.93 7.33 -7.08
CA ALA A 81 -1.63 7.01 -8.31
C ALA A 81 -0.93 5.86 -9.02
N GLY A 82 -1.67 5.00 -9.72
CA GLY A 82 -1.11 3.98 -10.61
C GLY A 82 -0.37 2.80 -9.94
N PHE A 83 -0.63 2.51 -8.65
CA PHE A 83 -0.03 1.34 -7.99
C PHE A 83 -0.91 0.73 -6.90
N ARG A 84 -0.56 -0.51 -6.53
CA ARG A 84 -1.04 -1.19 -5.33
C ARG A 84 0.10 -1.63 -4.45
N LEU A 85 -0.16 -1.71 -3.14
CA LEU A 85 0.82 -2.12 -2.13
C LEU A 85 0.44 -3.48 -1.54
N GLY A 86 1.36 -4.42 -1.59
CA GLY A 86 1.37 -5.56 -0.67
C GLY A 86 2.28 -5.23 0.50
N ILE A 87 1.75 -5.07 1.71
CA ILE A 87 2.54 -4.85 2.94
C ILE A 87 2.48 -6.12 3.77
N ARG A 88 3.63 -6.60 4.23
CA ARG A 88 3.71 -7.77 5.10
C ARG A 88 4.88 -7.69 6.06
N ARG A 89 4.76 -8.43 7.17
CA ARG A 89 5.84 -8.59 8.14
C ARG A 89 6.91 -9.50 7.54
N LYS A 90 8.18 -9.16 7.71
CA LYS A 90 9.29 -10.03 7.32
C LYS A 90 9.30 -11.27 8.23
N GLN A 91 9.55 -12.41 7.62
CA GLN A 91 9.69 -13.68 8.35
C GLN A 91 11.15 -14.12 8.37
N ALA A 92 11.54 -14.88 9.40
CA ALA A 92 12.88 -15.45 9.44
C ALA A 92 13.04 -16.44 8.29
N PRO A 93 14.24 -16.59 7.69
CA PRO A 93 14.45 -17.44 6.51
C PRO A 93 13.90 -18.87 6.63
N ARG A 94 13.97 -19.46 7.84
CA ARG A 94 13.46 -20.81 8.12
C ARG A 94 11.93 -20.93 8.00
N ASP A 95 11.20 -19.84 8.23
CA ASP A 95 9.74 -19.81 8.24
C ASP A 95 9.18 -19.52 6.83
N ILE A 96 10.02 -19.05 5.91
CA ILE A 96 9.63 -18.69 4.53
C ILE A 96 9.06 -19.89 3.77
N ILE A 97 9.72 -21.05 3.86
CA ILE A 97 9.32 -22.26 3.12
C ILE A 97 7.96 -22.79 3.61
N ALA A 98 7.66 -22.59 4.90
CA ALA A 98 6.41 -23.04 5.52
C ALA A 98 5.25 -22.04 5.35
N SER A 99 5.51 -20.85 4.81
CA SER A 99 4.53 -19.77 4.72
C SER A 99 3.93 -19.68 3.32
N PRO A 100 2.64 -20.02 3.15
CA PRO A 100 1.96 -19.89 1.85
C PRO A 100 1.95 -18.45 1.32
N GLN A 101 2.03 -17.45 2.21
CA GLN A 101 2.17 -16.03 1.85
C GLN A 101 3.50 -15.71 1.15
N LEU A 102 4.54 -16.52 1.38
CA LEU A 102 5.88 -16.28 0.84
C LEU A 102 6.26 -17.27 -0.24
N SER A 103 5.72 -18.51 -0.21
CA SER A 103 6.02 -19.55 -1.18
C SER A 103 5.13 -19.53 -2.42
N GLU A 104 3.91 -18.96 -2.33
CA GLU A 104 2.94 -18.98 -3.44
C GLU A 104 2.57 -17.57 -3.91
N GLN A 105 3.00 -17.22 -5.13
CA GLN A 105 2.81 -15.87 -5.70
C GLN A 105 1.34 -15.45 -5.79
N PHE A 106 0.44 -16.41 -6.05
CA PHE A 106 -1.00 -16.16 -6.14
C PHE A 106 -1.65 -15.89 -4.78
N LEU A 107 -1.16 -16.55 -3.72
CA LEU A 107 -1.70 -16.43 -2.37
C LEU A 107 -1.08 -15.27 -1.60
N ALA A 108 0.15 -14.88 -1.93
CA ALA A 108 0.90 -13.82 -1.28
C ALA A 108 0.09 -12.53 -1.02
N PRO A 109 -0.61 -11.94 -2.02
CA PRO A 109 -1.40 -10.73 -1.77
C PRO A 109 -2.73 -11.00 -1.03
N ARG A 110 -3.29 -12.22 -1.14
CA ARG A 110 -4.59 -12.65 -0.58
C ARG A 110 -4.55 -13.00 0.89
N LEU A 111 -3.37 -13.41 1.34
CA LEU A 111 -3.13 -13.79 2.71
C LEU A 111 -2.51 -12.65 3.53
N ALA A 112 -2.49 -11.42 3.00
CA ALA A 112 -2.01 -10.26 3.75
C ALA A 112 -2.88 -10.02 4.99
N ASN A 113 -2.26 -9.96 6.17
CA ASN A 113 -2.96 -9.80 7.44
C ASN A 113 -3.36 -8.33 7.68
N TYR A 114 -4.24 -7.77 6.85
CA TYR A 114 -4.75 -6.41 7.07
C TYR A 114 -5.90 -6.41 8.08
N VAL A 115 -5.71 -5.77 9.22
CA VAL A 115 -6.74 -5.57 10.25
C VAL A 115 -7.67 -4.42 9.86
N LEU A 116 -7.13 -3.39 9.22
CA LEU A 116 -7.88 -2.23 8.75
C LEU A 116 -7.29 -1.72 7.44
N VAL A 117 -8.16 -1.44 6.47
CA VAL A 117 -7.85 -0.62 5.31
C VAL A 117 -8.94 0.44 5.19
N GLU A 118 -8.58 1.72 5.33
CA GLU A 118 -9.54 2.82 5.27
C GLU A 118 -9.03 4.00 4.45
N GLU A 119 -9.92 4.59 3.68
CA GLU A 119 -9.71 5.84 2.96
C GLU A 119 -9.98 7.02 3.88
N GLY A 120 -9.27 8.12 3.68
CA GLY A 120 -9.53 9.33 4.44
C GLY A 120 -8.53 10.44 4.20
N CYS A 121 -8.56 11.42 5.09
CA CYS A 121 -7.67 12.57 5.09
C CYS A 121 -7.46 13.10 6.50
N PHE A 122 -6.59 14.09 6.64
CA PHE A 122 -6.41 14.81 7.89
C PHE A 122 -7.13 16.16 7.86
N ASP A 123 -7.85 16.46 8.93
CA ASP A 123 -8.35 17.79 9.26
C ASP A 123 -7.50 18.33 10.42
N GLY A 124 -6.53 19.18 10.09
CA GLY A 124 -5.42 19.51 11.00
C GLY A 124 -4.62 18.25 11.35
N ASP A 125 -4.50 17.94 12.65
CA ASP A 125 -3.81 16.74 13.14
C ASP A 125 -4.75 15.54 13.33
N ARG A 126 -6.04 15.70 13.05
CA ARG A 126 -7.04 14.66 13.26
C ARG A 126 -7.28 13.86 12.00
N TRP A 127 -7.17 12.54 12.09
CA TRP A 127 -7.62 11.64 11.04
C TRP A 127 -9.15 11.65 10.90
N VAL A 128 -9.62 11.85 9.67
CA VAL A 128 -11.02 11.78 9.27
C VAL A 128 -11.17 10.63 8.27
N GLY A 129 -11.65 9.49 8.78
CA GLY A 129 -11.93 8.32 7.95
C GLY A 129 -13.19 8.52 7.11
N GLY A 130 -13.14 8.04 5.87
CA GLY A 130 -14.25 8.03 4.91
C GLY A 130 -14.82 6.63 4.74
N ARG A 131 -14.22 5.83 3.84
CA ARG A 131 -14.69 4.48 3.51
C ARG A 131 -13.71 3.41 4.01
N ARG A 132 -14.25 2.36 4.63
CA ARG A 132 -13.49 1.14 4.91
C ARG A 132 -13.52 0.21 3.69
N ARG A 133 -12.37 -0.37 3.37
CA ARG A 133 -12.20 -1.36 2.31
C ARG A 133 -12.12 -2.75 2.92
N ASN A 134 -12.74 -3.72 2.26
CA ASN A 134 -12.67 -5.13 2.64
C ASN A 134 -12.94 -6.01 1.42
N GLY A 135 -12.74 -7.34 1.56
CA GLY A 135 -12.93 -8.29 0.47
C GLY A 135 -12.05 -7.94 -0.73
N ASP A 136 -12.64 -7.88 -1.92
CA ASP A 136 -11.93 -7.63 -3.18
C ASP A 136 -11.14 -6.30 -3.20
N GLU A 137 -11.52 -5.29 -2.39
CA GLU A 137 -10.81 -4.01 -2.31
C GLU A 137 -9.49 -4.08 -1.49
N SER A 138 -9.22 -5.21 -0.83
CA SER A 138 -8.00 -5.44 -0.02
C SER A 138 -7.37 -6.83 -0.18
N ASP A 139 -8.07 -7.79 -0.79
CA ASP A 139 -7.61 -9.18 -1.04
C ASP A 139 -6.41 -9.25 -2.00
N HIS A 140 -6.16 -8.21 -2.81
CA HIS A 140 -4.99 -8.19 -3.71
C HIS A 140 -3.97 -7.13 -3.38
N GLY A 141 -3.92 -6.74 -2.11
CA GLY A 141 -3.17 -5.58 -1.67
C GLY A 141 -3.99 -4.29 -1.79
N VAL A 142 -3.36 -3.21 -1.34
CA VAL A 142 -4.01 -1.92 -1.14
C VAL A 142 -3.69 -1.01 -2.31
N TRP A 143 -4.67 -0.80 -3.19
CA TRP A 143 -4.54 0.11 -4.34
C TRP A 143 -4.64 1.58 -3.91
N VAL A 144 -3.97 2.47 -4.63
CA VAL A 144 -4.09 3.92 -4.41
C VAL A 144 -4.54 4.61 -5.70
N ALA A 145 -5.33 5.68 -5.54
CA ALA A 145 -5.73 6.53 -6.65
C ALA A 145 -5.73 8.02 -6.23
N PRO A 146 -5.61 8.95 -7.21
CA PRO A 146 -5.43 10.37 -6.92
C PRO A 146 -6.56 11.03 -6.10
N ASP A 147 -7.79 10.54 -6.24
CA ASP A 147 -9.03 11.13 -5.71
C ASP A 147 -9.38 10.65 -4.29
N ILE A 148 -8.66 9.66 -3.76
CA ILE A 148 -8.92 9.07 -2.44
C ILE A 148 -8.32 9.92 -1.29
N GLY A 149 -7.27 10.70 -1.58
CA GLY A 149 -6.49 11.38 -0.55
C GLY A 149 -5.43 10.45 0.05
N LEU A 150 -5.78 9.74 1.13
CA LEU A 150 -4.91 8.78 1.81
C LEU A 150 -5.62 7.44 2.01
N VAL A 151 -4.84 6.37 1.95
CA VAL A 151 -5.25 5.05 2.42
C VAL A 151 -4.44 4.70 3.66
N ARG A 152 -5.12 4.50 4.78
CA ARG A 152 -4.54 4.03 6.04
C ARG A 152 -4.67 2.52 6.13
N VAL A 153 -3.59 1.86 6.52
CA VAL A 153 -3.49 0.41 6.65
C VAL A 153 -2.97 0.06 8.04
N ILE A 154 -3.69 -0.81 8.74
CA ILE A 154 -3.21 -1.45 9.97
C ILE A 154 -2.97 -2.92 9.66
N VAL A 155 -1.75 -3.37 9.87
CA VAL A 155 -1.36 -4.79 9.70
C VAL A 155 -1.51 -5.51 11.04
N GLY A 156 -1.95 -6.76 11.01
CA GLY A 156 -2.02 -7.63 12.18
C GLY A 156 -0.66 -8.14 12.63
N GLU A 157 -0.68 -8.95 13.68
CA GLU A 157 0.51 -9.63 14.24
C GLU A 157 1.04 -10.74 13.34
#